data_AF-A0A640P0W7-F1
#
_entry.id   AF-A0A640P0W7-F1
#
_cell.length_a   1.000
_cell.length_b   1.000
_cell.length_c   1.000
_cell.angle_alpha   90.00
_cell.angle_beta   90.00
_cell.angle_gamma   90.00
#
_symmetry.space_group_name_H-M   'P 1'
#
loop_
_entity.id
_entity.type
_entity.pdbx_description
1 polymer ?
#
loop_
_entity_poly.entity_id
_entity_poly.type
_entity_poly.pdbx_seq_one_letter_code
_entity_poly.pdbx_strand_id
1 'polypeptide(L)'
;MAHSNVEMLPVAAADATQREQGEMAPLQLQLIIKRQKMQLQLKETMLKALLNLQYAELNERQRRGLHEIVRINAGMLKMELPHE
;
A
#
# COMPACT_ATOMS: atom_id res chain seq x y z
N MET A 1 -1.01 -39.31 -20.45
CA MET A 1 -0.69 -38.06 -19.74
C MET A 1 -1.97 -37.56 -19.12
N ALA A 2 -2.06 -37.53 -17.80
CA ALA A 2 -3.28 -37.18 -17.07
C ALA A 2 -3.36 -35.66 -16.91
N HIS A 3 -4.40 -35.04 -17.47
CA HIS A 3 -4.69 -33.64 -17.23
C HIS A 3 -5.31 -33.50 -15.84
N SER A 4 -4.61 -32.82 -14.94
CA SER A 4 -5.08 -32.50 -13.59
C SER A 4 -6.27 -31.54 -13.68
N ASN A 5 -7.47 -32.00 -13.32
CA ASN A 5 -8.63 -31.16 -13.07
C ASN A 5 -8.44 -30.49 -11.71
N VAL A 6 -7.82 -29.31 -11.69
CA VAL A 6 -7.82 -28.45 -10.51
C VAL A 6 -9.13 -27.67 -10.53
N GLU A 7 -10.10 -28.10 -9.73
CA GLU A 7 -11.28 -27.28 -9.41
C GLU A 7 -10.82 -26.01 -8.71
N MET A 8 -11.02 -24.87 -9.36
CA MET A 8 -10.75 -23.55 -8.79
C MET A 8 -11.75 -23.32 -7.66
N LEU A 9 -11.25 -23.21 -6.43
CA LEU A 9 -12.04 -22.74 -5.29
C LEU A 9 -12.65 -21.37 -5.64
N PRO A 10 -13.94 -21.12 -5.31
CA PRO A 10 -14.56 -19.84 -5.57
C PRO A 10 -13.81 -18.77 -4.79
N VAL A 11 -13.05 -17.94 -5.49
CA VAL A 11 -12.58 -16.67 -4.96
C VAL A 11 -13.85 -15.91 -4.64
N ALA A 12 -14.12 -15.68 -3.35
CA ALA A 12 -15.19 -14.80 -2.93
C ALA A 12 -14.93 -13.45 -3.61
N ALA A 13 -15.70 -13.18 -4.66
CA ALA A 13 -15.68 -11.96 -5.39
C ALA A 13 -16.08 -10.85 -4.42
N ALA A 14 -15.10 -10.24 -3.76
CA ALA A 14 -15.20 -8.90 -3.23
C ALA A 14 -15.13 -7.89 -4.41
N ASP A 15 -15.77 -8.25 -5.53
CA ASP A 15 -16.05 -7.35 -6.64
C ASP A 15 -17.18 -6.46 -6.16
N ALA A 16 -16.82 -5.27 -5.68
CA ALA A 16 -17.77 -4.16 -5.66
C ALA A 16 -18.40 -4.12 -7.05
N THR A 17 -19.69 -4.44 -7.13
CA THR A 17 -20.37 -4.65 -8.40
C THR A 17 -20.13 -3.44 -9.30
N GLN A 18 -19.87 -3.67 -10.59
CA GLN A 18 -19.69 -2.61 -11.59
C GLN A 18 -20.84 -1.58 -11.62
N ARG A 19 -21.99 -1.89 -10.99
CA ARG A 19 -23.12 -1.00 -10.75
C ARG A 19 -22.87 0.13 -9.75
N GLU A 20 -21.93 0.00 -8.81
CA GLU A 20 -21.65 1.06 -7.82
C GLU A 20 -20.73 2.17 -8.35
N GLN A 21 -20.09 1.96 -9.50
CA GLN A 21 -19.30 3.00 -10.16
C GLN A 21 -20.15 4.03 -10.93
N GLY A 22 -21.44 3.75 -11.12
CA GLY A 22 -22.35 4.54 -11.97
C GLY A 22 -22.89 5.84 -11.38
N GLU A 23 -22.77 6.09 -10.08
CA GLU A 23 -23.35 7.29 -9.44
C GLU A 23 -22.39 7.99 -8.46
N MET A 24 -21.08 7.86 -8.66
CA MET A 24 -20.15 8.64 -7.86
C MET A 24 -20.07 10.07 -8.41
N ALA A 25 -20.49 11.06 -7.63
CA ALA A 25 -20.43 12.46 -8.06
C ALA A 25 -18.99 12.79 -8.50
N PRO A 26 -18.76 13.52 -9.61
CA PRO A 26 -17.41 13.76 -10.15
C PRO A 26 -16.39 14.24 -9.10
N LEU A 27 -16.84 15.02 -8.11
CA LEU A 27 -16.04 15.47 -6.98
C LEU A 27 -15.59 14.32 -6.06
N GLN A 28 -16.48 13.37 -5.75
CA GLN A 28 -16.16 12.22 -4.91
C GLN A 28 -15.12 11.32 -5.59
N LEU A 29 -15.26 11.10 -6.90
CA LEU A 29 -14.28 10.34 -7.69
C LEU A 29 -12.90 11.03 -7.67
N GLN A 30 -12.85 12.35 -7.86
CA GLN A 30 -11.60 13.11 -7.78
C GLN A 30 -10.95 13.03 -6.40
N LEU A 31 -11.74 13.08 -5.31
CA LEU A 31 -11.23 12.94 -3.95
C LEU A 31 -10.66 11.54 -3.71
N ILE A 32 -11.30 10.49 -4.22
CA ILE A 32 -10.80 9.12 -4.13
C ILE A 32 -9.50 8.96 -4.91
N ILE A 33 -9.44 9.45 -6.15
CA ILE A 33 -8.22 9.42 -6.98
C ILE A 33 -7.09 10.15 -6.27
N LYS A 34 -7.36 11.35 -5.71
CA LYS A 34 -6.35 12.13 -4.97
C LYS A 34 -5.85 11.37 -3.74
N ARG A 35 -6.75 10.73 -2.99
CA ARG A 35 -6.39 9.90 -1.84
C ARG A 35 -5.52 8.71 -2.25
N GLN A 36 -5.88 8.00 -3.32
CA GLN A 36 -5.11 6.86 -3.82
C GLN A 36 -3.72 7.28 -4.29
N LYS A 37 -3.60 8.40 -5.02
CA LYS A 37 -2.30 8.95 -5.43
C LYS A 37 -1.42 9.30 -4.23
N MET A 38 -1.98 9.92 -3.20
CA MET A 38 -1.26 10.22 -1.96
C MET A 38 -0.80 8.93 -1.26
N GLN A 39 -1.68 7.93 -1.14
CA GLN A 39 -1.31 6.64 -0.54
C GLN A 39 -0.18 5.95 -1.31
N LEU A 40 -0.19 6.02 -2.64
CA LEU A 40 0.89 5.46 -3.47
C LEU A 40 2.23 6.16 -3.18
N GLN A 41 2.24 7.50 -3.13
CA GLN A 41 3.44 8.28 -2.82
C GLN A 41 4.01 7.97 -1.43
N LEU A 42 3.15 7.81 -0.43
CA LEU A 42 3.56 7.42 0.92
C LEU A 42 4.19 6.02 0.92
N LYS A 43 3.58 5.05 0.21
CA LYS A 43 4.11 3.68 0.08
C LYS A 43 5.46 3.67 -0.62
N GLU A 44 5.63 4.39 -1.73
CA GLU A 44 6.90 4.49 -2.45
C GLU A 44 8.01 5.10 -1.59
N THR A 45 7.69 6.17 -0.86
CA THR A 45 8.63 6.84 0.04
C THR A 45 9.04 5.92 1.17
N MET A 46 8.08 5.22 1.79
CA MET A 46 8.33 4.25 2.84
C MET A 46 9.18 3.07 2.34
N LEU A 47 8.88 2.54 1.14
CA LEU A 47 9.66 1.46 0.53
C LEU A 47 11.11 1.89 0.30
N LYS A 48 11.35 3.07 -0.26
CA LYS A 48 12.72 3.61 -0.44
C LYS A 48 13.45 3.75 0.89
N ALA A 49 12.77 4.22 1.94
CA ALA A 49 13.36 4.34 3.27
C ALA A 49 13.74 2.98 3.86
N LEU A 50 12.86 1.98 3.75
CA LEU A 50 13.12 0.61 4.20
C LEU A 50 14.29 -0.04 3.44
N LEU A 51 14.35 0.14 2.11
CA LEU A 51 15.46 -0.35 1.30
C LEU A 51 16.79 0.28 1.71
N ASN A 52 16.81 1.59 1.96
CA ASN A 52 18.02 2.26 2.46
C ASN A 52 18.42 1.74 3.85
N LEU A 53 17.47 1.54 4.76
CA LEU A 53 17.74 0.97 6.09
C LEU A 53 18.36 -0.43 6.02
N GLN A 54 17.97 -1.22 5.03
CA GLN A 54 18.42 -2.60 4.85
C GLN A 54 19.78 -2.70 4.14
N TYR A 55 20.02 -1.85 3.13
CA TYR A 55 21.11 -2.08 2.18
C TYR A 55 22.16 -0.96 2.12
N ALA A 56 21.89 0.23 2.67
CA ALA A 56 22.84 1.34 2.63
C ALA A 56 23.72 1.39 3.89
N GLU A 57 24.97 1.83 3.71
CA GLU A 57 25.81 2.25 4.83
C GLU A 57 25.33 3.62 5.33
N LEU A 58 24.72 3.62 6.51
CA LEU A 58 24.10 4.80 7.10
C LEU A 58 24.77 5.15 8.41
N ASN A 59 25.03 6.44 8.61
CA ASN A 59 25.35 6.94 9.94
C ASN A 59 24.10 6.98 10.84
N GLU A 60 24.32 7.14 12.13
CA GLU A 60 23.25 7.09 13.14
C GLU A 60 22.17 8.17 12.94
N ARG A 61 22.54 9.34 12.42
CA ARG A 61 21.58 10.41 12.12
C ARG A 61 20.67 10.02 10.95
N GLN A 62 21.25 9.48 9.88
CA GLN A 62 20.50 9.02 8.71
C GLN A 62 19.57 7.86 9.05
N ARG A 63 20.06 6.89 9.82
CA ARG A 63 19.26 5.73 10.28
C ARG A 63 18.04 6.19 11.07
N ARG A 64 18.22 7.07 12.06
CA ARG A 64 17.10 7.63 12.84
C ARG A 64 16.09 8.40 11.97
N GLY A 65 16.58 9.22 11.04
CA GLY A 65 15.71 9.94 10.12
C GLY A 65 14.87 9.02 9.23
N LEU A 66 15.46 7.94 8.71
CA LEU A 66 14.72 6.97 7.89
C LEU A 66 13.71 6.16 8.71
N HIS A 67 14.03 5.76 9.94
CA HIS A 67 13.04 5.14 10.85
C HIS A 67 11.86 6.06 11.12
N GLU A 68 12.10 7.35 11.32
CA GLU A 68 11.04 8.33 11.54
C GLU A 68 10.15 8.49 10.30
N ILE A 69 10.73 8.52 9.10
CA ILE A 69 9.99 8.51 7.83
C ILE A 69 9.10 7.27 7.72
N VAL A 70 9.63 6.10 8.04
CA VAL A 70 8.85 4.84 8.02
C VAL A 70 7.69 4.91 9.02
N ARG A 71 7.94 5.33 10.24
CA ARG A 71 6.91 5.45 11.31
C ARG A 71 5.79 6.42 10.91
N ILE A 72 6.15 7.61 10.43
CA ILE A 72 5.16 8.62 10.00
C ILE A 72 4.31 8.07 8.84
N ASN A 73 4.95 7.51 7.81
CA ASN A 73 4.23 7.00 6.65
C ASN A 73 3.33 5.80 7.00
N ALA A 74 3.80 4.89 7.86
CA ALA A 74 2.99 3.78 8.36
C ALA A 74 1.75 4.29 9.13
N GLY A 75 1.94 5.27 10.02
CA GLY A 75 0.84 5.91 10.75
C GLY A 75 -0.18 6.60 9.82
N MET A 76 0.29 7.33 8.81
CA MET A 76 -0.58 7.96 7.80
C MET A 76 -1.34 6.94 6.95
N LEU A 77 -0.76 5.77 6.71
CA LEU A 77 -1.38 4.66 5.98
C LEU A 77 -2.21 3.74 6.88
N LYS A 78 -2.22 3.95 8.20
CA LYS A 78 -2.82 3.06 9.20
C LYS A 78 -2.30 1.62 9.09
N MET A 79 -1.01 1.48 8.85
CA MET A 79 -0.32 0.18 8.76
C MET A 79 0.37 -0.13 10.09
N GLU A 80 0.25 -1.38 10.53
CA GLU A 80 1.02 -1.88 11.67
C GLU A 80 2.45 -2.21 11.23
N LEU A 81 3.43 -1.81 12.04
CA LEU A 81 4.83 -2.17 11.85
C LEU A 81 5.14 -3.40 12.72
N PRO A 82 5.89 -4.40 12.20
CA PRO A 82 6.11 -5.68 12.88
C PRO A 82 6.95 -5.61 14.17
N HIS A 83 7.40 -4.42 14.61
CA HIS A 83 8.32 -4.23 15.74
C HIS A 83 7.98 -3.02 16.62
N GLU A 84 6.69 -2.70 16.80
CA GLU A 84 6.27 -1.83 17.92
C GLU A 84 6.07 -2.63 19.21
#